data_AF-A0A2W4IGE0-F1
#
_entry.id   AF-A0A2W4IGE0-F1
#
_cell.length_a   1.000
_cell.length_b   1.000
_cell.length_c   1.000
_cell.angle_alpha   90.00
_cell.angle_beta   90.00
_cell.angle_gamma   90.00
#
_symmetry.space_group_name_H-M   'P 1'
#
loop_
_entity.id
_entity.type
_entity.pdbx_description
1 polymer ?
#
loop_
_entity_poly.entity_id
_entity_poly.type
_entity_poly.pdbx_seq_one_letter_code
_entity_poly.pdbx_strand_id
1 'polypeptide(L)'
;MKKIFYLAILFLLFIENSFATDGGVTGEPASKLRNGDITYSDIPNILVKATEFFIGIAGTIAVIFIIIGAYKYLFGSIEQNTQKGKETIFMALIGFAIAASAFLIIKFVIDNFAASNSIILNF
;
A
#
# COMPACT_ATOMS: atom_id res chain seq x y z
N MET A 1 14.52 -17.82 -17.12
CA MET A 1 13.06 -18.04 -17.00
C MET A 1 12.67 -18.61 -15.63
N LYS A 2 13.09 -19.82 -15.24
CA LYS A 2 12.69 -20.44 -13.95
C LYS A 2 13.13 -19.66 -12.69
N LYS A 3 14.30 -19.01 -12.71
CA LYS A 3 14.84 -18.28 -11.55
C LYS A 3 14.02 -17.03 -11.16
N ILE A 4 13.50 -16.28 -12.14
CA ILE A 4 12.61 -15.13 -11.90
C ILE A 4 11.26 -15.61 -11.34
N PHE A 5 10.75 -16.73 -11.88
CA PHE A 5 9.51 -17.33 -11.39
C PHE A 5 9.63 -17.77 -9.92
N TYR A 6 10.74 -18.39 -9.53
CA TYR A 6 11.03 -18.74 -8.14
C TYR A 6 11.18 -17.51 -7.24
N LEU A 7 11.78 -16.41 -7.72
CA LEU A 7 11.89 -15.18 -6.94
C LEU A 7 10.52 -14.51 -6.73
N ALA A 8 9.67 -14.50 -7.75
CA ALA A 8 8.30 -14.02 -7.65
C ALA A 8 7.46 -14.87 -6.68
N ILE A 9 7.65 -16.19 -6.68
CA ILE A 9 6.95 -17.11 -5.76
C ILE A 9 7.46 -16.98 -4.32
N LEU A 10 8.77 -16.77 -4.13
CA LEU A 10 9.37 -16.51 -2.82
C LEU A 10 8.87 -15.18 -2.24
N PHE A 11 8.75 -14.15 -3.09
CA PHE A 11 8.17 -12.87 -2.70
C PHE A 11 6.68 -13.02 -2.35
N LEU A 12 5.93 -13.85 -3.09
CA LEU A 12 4.53 -14.15 -2.79
C LEU A 12 4.34 -14.80 -1.40
N LEU A 13 5.26 -15.66 -0.99
CA LEU A 13 5.25 -16.27 0.35
C LEU A 13 5.65 -15.28 1.46
N PHE A 14 6.38 -14.21 1.14
CA PHE A 14 6.78 -13.18 2.10
C PHE A 14 5.66 -12.17 2.39
N ILE A 15 4.78 -11.93 1.41
CA ILE A 15 3.60 -11.06 1.50
C ILE A 15 2.71 -11.47 2.68
N GLU A 16 2.40 -12.77 2.83
CA GLU A 16 1.45 -13.27 3.84
C GLU A 16 1.78 -12.83 5.28
N ASN A 17 3.07 -12.73 5.61
CA ASN A 17 3.52 -12.35 6.96
C ASN A 17 3.25 -10.88 7.30
N SER A 18 2.99 -10.02 6.30
CA SER A 18 2.71 -8.59 6.52
C SER A 18 1.23 -8.30 6.73
N PHE A 19 0.34 -9.18 6.26
CA PHE A 19 -1.12 -8.96 6.29
C PHE A 19 -1.82 -9.65 7.46
N ALA A 20 -1.13 -10.50 8.22
CA ALA A 20 -1.66 -11.26 9.36
C ALA A 20 -1.45 -10.56 10.72
N THR A 21 -1.46 -9.23 10.77
CA THR A 21 -1.41 -8.48 12.04
C THR A 21 -2.74 -8.64 12.80
N ASP A 22 -2.69 -8.73 14.13
CA ASP A 22 -3.90 -8.71 14.96
C ASP A 22 -4.68 -7.42 14.69
N GLY A 23 -5.92 -7.57 14.21
CA GLY A 23 -6.78 -6.49 13.73
C GLY A 23 -6.83 -6.24 12.21
N GLY A 24 -6.01 -6.92 11.41
CA GLY A 24 -6.13 -6.98 9.94
C GLY A 24 -6.40 -5.62 9.26
N VAL A 25 -7.42 -5.58 8.40
CA VAL A 25 -7.86 -4.37 7.66
C VAL A 25 -8.46 -3.31 8.60
N THR A 26 -8.95 -3.71 9.78
CA THR A 26 -9.63 -2.84 10.73
C THR A 26 -8.70 -2.16 11.73
N GLY A 27 -7.48 -2.64 11.90
CA GLY A 27 -6.54 -2.06 12.88
C GLY A 27 -6.88 -2.28 14.35
N GLU A 28 -8.05 -2.86 14.64
CA GLU A 28 -8.54 -3.12 15.99
C GLU A 28 -8.63 -4.63 16.25
N PRO A 29 -8.26 -5.10 17.46
CA PRO A 29 -8.30 -6.52 17.80
C PRO A 29 -9.72 -7.08 17.67
N ALA A 30 -9.82 -8.32 17.20
CA ALA A 30 -11.12 -8.98 16.94
C ALA A 30 -12.02 -9.06 18.18
N SER A 31 -11.42 -9.04 19.38
CA SER A 31 -12.13 -9.00 20.66
C SER A 31 -12.95 -7.72 20.86
N LYS A 32 -12.45 -6.55 20.46
CA LYS A 32 -13.19 -5.27 20.54
C LYS A 32 -14.36 -5.24 19.57
N LEU A 33 -14.13 -5.69 18.33
CA LEU A 33 -15.17 -5.77 17.30
C LEU A 33 -16.31 -6.72 17.72
N ARG A 34 -15.95 -7.88 18.32
CA ARG A 34 -16.91 -8.87 18.81
C ARG A 34 -17.75 -8.36 19.98
N ASN A 35 -17.16 -7.55 20.85
CA ASN A 35 -17.85 -7.00 22.02
C ASN A 35 -18.65 -5.74 21.71
N GLY A 36 -18.47 -5.14 20.52
CA GLY A 36 -19.19 -3.92 20.11
C GLY A 36 -18.61 -2.63 20.70
N ASP A 37 -17.41 -2.68 21.28
CA ASP A 37 -16.74 -1.55 21.94
C ASP A 37 -16.03 -0.63 20.91
N ILE A 38 -16.79 -0.10 19.94
CA ILE A 38 -16.27 0.82 18.90
C ILE A 38 -16.46 2.26 19.38
N THR A 39 -15.37 3.00 19.59
CA THR A 39 -15.40 4.43 19.94
C THR A 39 -15.13 5.31 18.73
N TYR A 40 -15.52 6.59 18.77
CA TYR A 40 -15.23 7.57 17.71
C TYR A 40 -13.73 7.71 17.39
N SER A 41 -12.84 7.37 18.32
CA SER A 41 -11.38 7.31 18.13
C SER A 41 -10.93 6.21 17.16
N ASP A 42 -11.74 5.17 16.98
CA ASP A 42 -11.36 3.96 16.25
C ASP A 42 -11.69 4.10 14.76
N ILE A 43 -12.65 4.96 14.40
CA ILE A 43 -13.04 5.23 13.00
C ILE A 43 -11.84 5.74 12.17
N PRO A 44 -11.07 6.76 12.62
CA PRO A 44 -9.84 7.17 11.93
C PRO A 44 -8.81 6.04 11.81
N ASN A 45 -8.65 5.24 12.87
CA ASN A 45 -7.66 4.16 12.89
C ASN A 45 -7.98 3.07 11.86
N ILE A 46 -9.26 2.68 11.76
CA ILE A 46 -9.77 1.75 10.75
C ILE A 46 -9.49 2.26 9.34
N LEU A 47 -9.72 3.55 9.06
CA LEU A 47 -9.48 4.12 7.73
C LEU A 47 -7.99 4.13 7.35
N VAL A 48 -7.11 4.46 8.30
CA VAL A 48 -5.66 4.41 8.07
C VAL A 48 -5.22 2.99 7.81
N LYS A 49 -5.63 2.05 8.66
CA LYS A 49 -5.22 0.64 8.58
C LYS A 49 -5.76 -0.05 7.34
N ALA A 50 -6.99 0.24 6.95
CA ALA A 50 -7.54 -0.23 5.68
C ALA A 50 -6.73 0.31 4.50
N THR A 51 -6.35 1.59 4.52
CA THR A 51 -5.55 2.19 3.44
C THR A 51 -4.13 1.62 3.39
N GLU A 52 -3.47 1.43 4.54
CA GLU A 52 -2.17 0.77 4.64
C GLU A 52 -2.21 -0.64 4.05
N PHE A 53 -3.28 -1.39 4.31
CA PHE A 53 -3.51 -2.71 3.75
C PHE A 53 -3.59 -2.67 2.22
N PHE A 54 -4.39 -1.76 1.65
CA PHE A 54 -4.48 -1.59 0.19
C PHE A 54 -3.16 -1.13 -0.43
N ILE A 55 -2.41 -0.26 0.24
CA ILE A 55 -1.08 0.19 -0.21
C ILE A 55 -0.05 -0.94 -0.16
N GLY A 56 -0.12 -1.83 0.84
CA GLY A 56 0.75 -3.00 0.89
C GLY A 56 0.58 -3.88 -0.36
N ILE A 57 -0.66 -4.13 -0.76
CA ILE A 57 -0.98 -4.88 -1.98
C ILE A 57 -0.58 -4.09 -3.24
N ALA A 58 -0.93 -2.80 -3.31
CA ALA A 58 -0.61 -1.95 -4.45
C ALA A 58 0.91 -1.79 -4.66
N GLY A 59 1.68 -1.61 -3.59
CA GLY A 59 3.14 -1.51 -3.61
C GLY A 59 3.79 -2.81 -4.06
N THR A 60 3.29 -3.95 -3.59
CA THR A 60 3.72 -5.27 -4.05
C THR A 60 3.51 -5.42 -5.56
N ILE A 61 2.31 -5.11 -6.06
CA ILE A 61 2.00 -5.19 -7.49
C ILE A 61 2.88 -4.22 -8.28
N ALA A 62 3.05 -2.98 -7.80
CA ALA A 62 3.91 -1.98 -8.46
C ALA A 62 5.35 -2.47 -8.65
N VAL A 63 5.94 -3.10 -7.63
CA VAL A 63 7.30 -3.66 -7.71
C VAL A 63 7.39 -4.74 -8.80
N ILE A 64 6.39 -5.61 -8.92
CA ILE A 64 6.35 -6.66 -9.96
C ILE A 64 6.32 -6.02 -11.37
N PHE A 65 5.47 -5.02 -11.59
CA PHE A 65 5.40 -4.32 -12.87
C PHE A 65 6.67 -3.54 -13.21
N ILE A 66 7.33 -2.95 -12.21
CA ILE A 66 8.63 -2.28 -12.39
C ILE A 66 9.69 -3.31 -12.84
N ILE A 67 9.74 -4.50 -12.23
CA ILE A 67 10.70 -5.55 -12.61
C ILE A 67 10.46 -6.00 -14.07
N ILE A 68 9.21 -6.20 -14.47
CA ILE A 68 8.85 -6.58 -15.83
C ILE A 68 9.22 -5.47 -16.83
N GLY A 69 8.91 -4.22 -16.50
CA GLY A 69 9.26 -3.05 -17.32
C GLY A 69 10.78 -2.87 -17.45
N ALA A 70 11.53 -3.09 -16.36
CA ALA A 70 12.99 -3.01 -16.34
C ALA A 70 13.64 -4.06 -17.23
N TYR A 71 13.16 -5.30 -17.20
CA TYR A 71 13.61 -6.33 -18.14
C TYR A 71 13.34 -5.95 -19.59
N LYS A 72 12.12 -5.49 -19.90
CA LYS A 72 11.76 -5.04 -21.25
C LYS A 72 12.59 -3.84 -21.71
N TYR A 73 13.01 -2.97 -20.78
CA TYR A 73 13.89 -1.83 -21.05
C TYR A 73 15.33 -2.27 -21.35
N LEU A 74 15.90 -3.13 -20.51
CA LEU A 74 17.31 -3.57 -20.62
C LEU A 74 17.55 -4.44 -21.86
N PHE A 75 16.61 -5.35 -22.17
CA PHE A 75 16.71 -6.24 -23.33
C PHE A 75 16.06 -5.67 -24.61
N GLY A 76 15.33 -4.55 -24.50
CA GLY A 76 14.60 -3.92 -25.61
C GLY A 76 15.48 -3.22 -26.66
N SER A 77 16.78 -3.05 -26.41
CA SER A 77 17.73 -2.39 -27.32
C SER A 77 17.92 -3.10 -28.66
N ILE A 78 17.49 -4.36 -28.80
CA ILE A 78 17.61 -5.14 -30.04
C ILE A 78 16.40 -4.93 -30.97
N GLU A 79 15.23 -4.51 -30.46
CA GLU A 79 13.95 -4.50 -31.20
C GLU A 79 13.20 -3.15 -31.21
N GLN A 80 13.85 -2.01 -30.92
CA GLN A 80 13.20 -0.69 -30.77
C GLN A 80 12.10 -0.61 -29.67
N ASN A 81 11.97 -1.64 -28.81
CA ASN A 81 10.94 -1.70 -27.76
C ASN A 81 11.36 -1.01 -26.44
N THR A 82 12.53 -0.38 -26.42
CA THR A 82 13.09 0.36 -25.28
C THR A 82 12.14 1.44 -24.75
N GLN A 83 11.41 2.14 -25.64
CA GLN A 83 10.46 3.18 -25.24
C GLN A 83 9.28 2.61 -24.46
N LYS A 84 8.75 1.45 -24.90
CA LYS A 84 7.64 0.76 -24.22
C LYS A 84 8.04 0.23 -22.84
N GLY A 85 9.31 -0.16 -22.66
CA GLY A 85 9.86 -0.56 -21.36
C GLY A 85 9.84 0.59 -20.36
N LYS A 86 10.31 1.78 -20.76
CA LYS A 86 10.25 2.99 -19.92
C LYS A 86 8.82 3.36 -19.57
N GLU A 87 7.93 3.37 -20.55
CA GLU A 87 6.52 3.73 -20.36
C GLU A 87 5.82 2.80 -19.36
N THR A 88 6.11 1.50 -19.41
CA THR A 88 5.58 0.52 -18.44
C THR A 88 6.04 0.83 -17.00
N ILE A 89 7.32 1.20 -16.82
CA ILE A 89 7.84 1.59 -15.50
C ILE A 89 7.18 2.88 -15.01
N PHE A 90 7.05 3.88 -15.88
CA PHE A 90 6.40 5.16 -15.55
C PHE A 90 4.93 4.96 -15.15
N MET A 91 4.18 4.14 -15.88
CA MET A 91 2.78 3.82 -15.55
C MET A 91 2.67 3.11 -14.19
N ALA A 92 3.55 2.15 -13.90
CA ALA A 92 3.60 1.47 -12.62
C ALA A 92 3.93 2.44 -11.45
N LEU A 93 4.87 3.36 -11.67
CA LEU A 93 5.26 4.36 -10.68
C LEU A 93 4.15 5.38 -10.42
N ILE A 94 3.44 5.84 -11.46
CA ILE A 94 2.32 6.77 -11.33
C ILE A 94 1.19 6.12 -10.53
N GLY A 95 0.84 4.86 -10.82
CA GLY A 95 -0.17 4.13 -10.06
C GLY A 95 0.21 4.00 -8.57
N PHE A 96 1.47 3.69 -8.29
CA PHE A 96 1.97 3.66 -6.92
C PHE A 96 1.94 5.04 -6.24
N ALA A 97 2.36 6.09 -6.95
CA ALA A 97 2.38 7.45 -6.43
C ALA A 97 0.98 7.97 -6.06
N ILE A 98 -0.04 7.65 -6.87
CA ILE A 98 -1.44 7.98 -6.57
C ILE A 98 -1.90 7.25 -5.30
N ALA A 99 -1.60 5.95 -5.18
CA ALA A 99 -1.93 5.18 -3.98
C ALA A 99 -1.26 5.74 -2.72
N ALA A 100 0.04 6.06 -2.80
CA ALA A 100 0.77 6.70 -1.70
C ALA A 100 0.19 8.07 -1.34
N SER A 101 -0.22 8.86 -2.34
CA SER A 101 -0.83 10.18 -2.11
C SER A 101 -2.16 10.08 -1.35
N ALA A 102 -2.97 9.05 -1.64
CA ALA A 102 -4.23 8.82 -0.92
C ALA A 102 -3.99 8.60 0.59
N PHE A 103 -2.97 7.84 0.97
CA PHE A 103 -2.61 7.64 2.38
C PHE A 103 -2.15 8.92 3.06
N LEU A 104 -1.33 9.73 2.38
CA LEU A 104 -0.91 11.01 2.92
C LEU A 104 -2.11 11.94 3.17
N ILE A 105 -3.08 11.96 2.26
CA ILE A 105 -4.31 12.76 2.41
C ILE A 105 -5.12 12.27 3.62
N ILE A 106 -5.34 10.97 3.76
CA ILE A 106 -6.11 10.41 4.89
C ILE A 106 -5.41 10.76 6.22
N LYS A 107 -4.10 10.55 6.31
CA LYS A 107 -3.32 10.91 7.49
C LYS A 107 -3.38 12.41 7.77
N PHE A 108 -3.29 13.24 6.74
CA PHE A 108 -3.43 14.69 6.86
C PHE A 108 -4.80 15.09 7.43
N VAL A 109 -5.90 14.52 6.92
CA VAL A 109 -7.25 14.80 7.45
C VAL A 109 -7.32 14.42 8.93
N ILE A 110 -6.80 13.25 9.31
CA ILE A 110 -6.85 12.76 10.69
C ILE A 110 -6.01 13.65 11.62
N ASP A 111 -4.79 14.01 11.21
CA ASP A 111 -3.90 14.86 12.00
C ASP A 111 -4.54 16.25 12.27
N ASN A 112 -5.23 16.83 11.28
CA ASN A 112 -5.94 18.11 11.45
C ASN A 112 -7.19 18.01 12.35
N PHE A 113 -7.94 16.91 12.26
CA PHE A 113 -9.11 16.68 13.11
C PHE A 113 -8.73 16.32 14.55
N ALA A 114 -7.67 15.54 14.75
CA ALA A 114 -7.12 15.23 16.08
C ALA A 114 -6.54 16.49 16.75
N ALA A 115 -5.87 17.36 16.00
CA ALA A 115 -5.39 18.66 16.50
C ALA A 115 -6.52 19.63 16.86
N SER A 116 -7.67 19.57 16.19
CA SER A 116 -8.83 20.40 16.55
C SER A 116 -9.41 20.03 17.92
N ASN A 117 -9.32 18.76 18.33
CA ASN A 117 -9.85 18.30 19.63
C ASN A 117 -8.96 18.70 20.82
N SER A 118 -7.65 18.91 20.64
CA SER A 118 -6.75 19.36 21.71
C SER A 118 -6.78 20.87 21.95
N ILE A 119 -7.30 21.66 21.01
CA ILE A 119 -7.45 23.13 21.13
C ILE A 119 -8.74 23.50 21.89
N ILE A 120 -9.77 22.66 21.87
CA ILE A 120 -11.08 22.96 22.49
C ILE A 120 -11.13 22.54 23.99
N LEU A 121 -10.29 21.61 24.44
CA LEU A 121 -10.25 21.15 25.84
C LEU A 121 -9.28 21.95 26.75
N ASN A 122 -8.71 23.05 26.25
CA ASN A 122 -7.72 23.86 26.97
C ASN A 122 -8.18 25.31 27.23
N PHE A 123 -9.49 25.55 27.24
CA PHE A 123 -10.12 26.79 27.68
C PHE A 123 -11.23 26.53 28.69
#